data_AF-A0A8J4XYU1-F1
#
_entry.id   AF-A0A8J4XYU1-F1
#
_cell.length_a   1.000
_cell.length_b   1.000
_cell.length_c   1.000
_cell.angle_alpha   90.00
_cell.angle_beta   90.00
_cell.angle_gamma   90.00
#
_symmetry.space_group_name_H-M   'P 1'
#
loop_
_entity.id
_entity.type
_entity.pdbx_description
1 polymer ?
#
loop_
_entity_poly.entity_id
_entity_poly.type
_entity_poly.pdbx_seq_one_letter_code
_entity_poly.pdbx_strand_id
1 'polypeptide(L)'
;MAAIWVAFGTGKNFMYLDINAICYALGKDSELQGIQLLERFTVIIYNKKSNLDSVNEARRELFSQKNRTMENIPPTQEALLQHTLRAVYQAGIWATSDHCEQKPPTSEGFGWTLESATKTWRPVCSNLPVASQACSGLIKWLQKRHVHVWRTMLMQEGAVEVHITLQLPIGEVA
;
A
#
# COMPACT_ATOMS: atom_id res chain seq x y z
N MET A 1 22.97 13.90 -21.41
CA MET A 1 22.49 13.19 -20.20
C MET A 1 22.50 11.71 -20.48
N ALA A 2 22.96 10.87 -19.56
CA ALA A 2 22.94 9.42 -19.76
C ALA A 2 21.50 8.90 -19.65
N ALA A 3 21.09 8.02 -20.57
CA ALA A 3 19.79 7.36 -20.50
C ALA A 3 19.89 6.21 -19.49
N ILE A 4 19.35 6.41 -18.29
CA ILE A 4 19.32 5.38 -17.25
C ILE A 4 18.00 4.64 -17.37
N TRP A 5 18.09 3.33 -17.58
CA TRP A 5 16.94 2.44 -17.73
C TRP A 5 16.88 1.51 -16.52
N VAL A 6 15.73 1.43 -15.86
CA VAL A 6 15.50 0.46 -14.81
C VAL A 6 14.79 -0.74 -15.41
N ALA A 7 15.45 -1.90 -15.38
CA ALA A 7 14.83 -3.16 -15.76
C ALA A 7 14.06 -3.73 -14.57
N PHE A 8 12.75 -3.88 -14.72
CA PHE A 8 11.88 -4.51 -13.74
C PHE A 8 11.37 -5.84 -14.27
N GLY A 9 11.55 -6.94 -13.52
CA GLY A 9 11.12 -8.25 -13.99
C GLY A 9 11.65 -9.43 -13.19
N THR A 10 11.07 -10.61 -13.44
CA THR A 10 11.58 -11.90 -12.95
C THR A 10 11.56 -12.93 -14.07
N GLY A 11 12.65 -13.69 -14.21
CA GLY A 11 12.78 -14.72 -15.25
C GLY A 11 12.94 -14.13 -16.66
N LYS A 12 12.04 -14.47 -17.59
CA LYS A 12 12.11 -14.02 -19.00
C LYS A 12 11.32 -12.73 -19.28
N ASN A 13 10.61 -12.20 -18.29
CA ASN A 13 9.74 -11.03 -18.47
C ASN A 13 10.40 -9.83 -17.81
N PHE A 14 11.08 -9.02 -18.62
CA PHE A 14 11.63 -7.74 -18.21
C PHE A 14 10.89 -6.61 -18.91
N MET A 15 10.60 -5.56 -18.16
CA MET A 15 10.14 -4.28 -18.67
C MET A 15 11.22 -3.26 -18.36
N TYR A 16 11.67 -2.55 -19.39
CA TYR A 16 12.64 -1.47 -19.23
C TYR A 16 11.86 -0.16 -19.12
N LEU A 17 12.03 0.54 -18.01
CA LEU A 17 11.46 1.86 -17.80
C LEU A 17 12.55 2.91 -17.90
N ASP A 18 12.34 3.93 -18.72
CA ASP A 18 13.22 5.09 -18.77
C ASP A 18 13.06 5.87 -17.46
N ILE A 19 14.14 5.94 -16.67
CA ILE A 19 14.11 6.64 -15.40
C ILE A 19 13.92 8.14 -15.63
N ASN A 20 14.42 8.69 -16.74
CA ASN A 20 14.25 10.09 -17.06
C ASN A 20 12.79 10.37 -17.45
N ALA A 21 12.11 9.44 -18.11
CA ALA A 21 10.67 9.56 -18.36
C ALA A 21 9.86 9.49 -17.06
N ILE A 22 10.25 8.63 -16.11
CA ILE A 22 9.63 8.57 -14.78
C ILE A 22 9.91 9.85 -14.00
N CYS A 23 11.16 10.32 -13.95
CA CYS A 23 11.54 11.54 -13.24
C CYS A 23 10.92 12.79 -13.86
N TYR A 24 10.82 12.88 -15.19
CA TYR A 24 10.12 13.95 -15.90
C TYR A 24 8.62 13.86 -15.68
N ALA A 25 8.05 12.65 -15.66
CA ALA A 25 6.66 12.45 -15.30
C ALA A 25 6.39 12.90 -13.86
N LEU A 26 7.25 12.55 -12.91
CA LEU A 26 7.11 12.95 -11.52
C LEU A 26 7.47 14.43 -11.26
N GLY A 27 7.92 15.16 -12.30
CA GLY A 27 8.12 16.60 -12.25
C GLY A 27 6.80 17.35 -12.39
N LYS A 28 6.21 17.73 -11.24
CA LYS A 28 5.13 18.69 -10.95
C LYS A 28 3.81 18.69 -11.76
N ASP A 29 3.77 18.30 -13.03
CA ASP A 29 2.55 18.34 -13.86
C ASP A 29 2.22 17.00 -14.55
N SER A 30 3.10 16.00 -14.48
CA SER A 30 2.94 14.71 -15.17
C SER A 30 2.84 13.50 -14.22
N GLU A 31 2.64 13.77 -12.92
CA GLU A 31 2.66 12.83 -11.80
C GLU A 31 1.65 11.69 -11.99
N LEU A 32 0.56 11.98 -12.71
CA LEU A 32 -0.54 11.06 -12.97
C LEU A 32 -0.20 9.92 -13.94
N GLN A 33 0.63 10.14 -14.96
CA GLN A 33 0.91 9.12 -15.99
C GLN A 33 1.99 8.13 -15.54
N GLY A 34 3.04 8.62 -14.86
CA GLY A 34 4.12 7.77 -14.35
C GLY A 34 3.63 6.79 -13.28
N ILE A 35 2.75 7.25 -12.37
CA ILE A 35 2.22 6.40 -11.31
C ILE A 35 1.26 5.33 -11.85
N GLN A 36 0.44 5.64 -12.85
CA GLN A 36 -0.48 4.68 -13.48
C GLN A 36 0.27 3.49 -14.10
N LEU A 37 1.39 3.74 -14.78
CA LEU A 37 2.22 2.67 -15.34
C LEU A 37 2.80 1.77 -14.24
N LEU A 38 3.27 2.38 -13.15
CA LEU A 38 3.78 1.66 -11.98
C LEU A 38 2.68 0.88 -11.25
N GLU A 39 1.46 1.41 -11.18
CA GLU A 39 0.31 0.70 -10.63
C GLU A 39 0.01 -0.55 -11.46
N ARG A 40 -0.16 -0.39 -12.79
CA ARG A 40 -0.44 -1.52 -13.68
C ARG A 40 0.65 -2.59 -13.59
N PHE A 41 1.91 -2.17 -13.58
CA PHE A 41 3.03 -3.08 -13.39
C PHE A 41 2.95 -3.85 -12.06
N THR A 42 2.67 -3.13 -10.97
CA THR A 42 2.50 -3.72 -9.63
C THR A 42 1.34 -4.72 -9.63
N VAL A 43 0.20 -4.39 -10.24
CA VAL A 43 -0.94 -5.33 -10.36
C VAL A 43 -0.51 -6.63 -11.05
N ILE A 44 0.24 -6.54 -12.14
CA ILE A 44 0.71 -7.71 -12.91
C ILE A 44 1.70 -8.57 -12.09
N ILE A 45 2.54 -7.97 -11.23
CA ILE A 45 3.42 -8.72 -10.31
C ILE A 45 2.58 -9.64 -9.41
N TYR A 46 1.51 -9.12 -8.82
CA TYR A 46 0.69 -9.87 -7.86
C TYR A 46 -0.33 -10.79 -8.52
N ASN A 47 -0.86 -10.39 -9.68
CA ASN A 47 -1.80 -11.17 -10.47
C ASN A 47 -1.61 -10.94 -11.97
N LYS A 48 -0.78 -11.78 -12.61
CA LYS A 48 -0.49 -11.72 -14.05
C LYS A 48 -1.71 -11.80 -14.97
N LYS A 49 -2.83 -12.34 -14.48
CA LYS A 49 -4.08 -12.49 -15.23
C LYS A 49 -5.06 -11.34 -14.98
N SER A 50 -4.71 -10.39 -14.11
CA SER A 50 -5.59 -9.28 -13.79
C SER A 50 -5.65 -8.29 -14.95
N ASN A 51 -6.84 -7.81 -15.25
CA ASN A 51 -7.07 -6.71 -16.19
C ASN A 51 -7.24 -5.36 -15.48
N LEU A 52 -6.97 -5.30 -14.17
CA LEU A 52 -7.09 -4.08 -13.39
C LEU A 52 -5.85 -3.19 -13.55
N ASP A 53 -6.07 -1.88 -13.65
CA ASP A 53 -4.97 -0.91 -13.77
C ASP A 53 -4.57 -0.34 -12.41
N SER A 54 -5.49 -0.30 -11.44
CA SER A 54 -5.23 0.25 -10.11
C SER A 54 -4.78 -0.81 -9.11
N VAL A 55 -3.74 -0.51 -8.32
CA VAL A 55 -3.31 -1.37 -7.20
C VAL A 55 -4.35 -1.49 -6.09
N ASN A 56 -5.13 -0.43 -5.82
CA ASN A 56 -6.19 -0.49 -4.80
C ASN A 56 -7.32 -1.44 -5.19
N GLU A 57 -7.77 -1.43 -6.44
CA GLU A 57 -8.75 -2.38 -6.97
C GLU A 57 -8.23 -3.81 -6.94
N ALA A 58 -6.99 -4.04 -7.40
CA ALA A 58 -6.36 -5.36 -7.33
C ALA A 58 -6.20 -5.83 -5.89
N ARG A 59 -5.85 -4.92 -4.97
CA ARG A 59 -5.79 -5.20 -3.53
C ARG A 59 -7.15 -5.62 -3.00
N ARG A 60 -8.22 -4.91 -3.35
CA ARG A 60 -9.61 -5.24 -2.96
C ARG A 60 -10.03 -6.61 -3.48
N GLU A 61 -9.76 -6.90 -4.76
CA GLU A 61 -10.08 -8.19 -5.38
C GLU A 61 -9.33 -9.34 -4.69
N LEU A 62 -8.01 -9.21 -4.57
CA LEU A 62 -7.16 -10.26 -3.98
C LEU A 62 -7.42 -10.45 -2.48
N PHE A 63 -7.73 -9.38 -1.74
CA PHE A 63 -8.11 -9.47 -0.34
C PHE A 63 -9.41 -10.28 -0.13
N SER A 64 -10.30 -10.30 -1.13
CA SER A 64 -11.56 -11.04 -1.05
C SER A 64 -11.43 -12.52 -1.43
N GLN A 65 -10.24 -12.97 -1.88
CA GLN A 65 -10.00 -14.36 -2.27
C GLN A 65 -9.58 -15.23 -1.08
N LYS A 66 -9.98 -16.50 -1.09
CA LYS A 66 -9.54 -17.46 -0.05
C LYS A 66 -8.02 -17.65 -0.10
N ASN A 67 -7.40 -17.80 1.07
CA ASN A 67 -5.99 -18.20 1.24
C ASN A 67 -4.92 -17.17 0.80
N ARG A 68 -5.25 -15.87 0.74
CA ARG A 68 -4.26 -14.80 0.51
C ARG A 68 -3.80 -14.22 1.84
N THR A 69 -2.50 -14.33 2.13
CA THR A 69 -1.86 -13.63 3.24
C THR A 69 -1.58 -12.16 2.87
N MET A 70 -1.26 -11.32 3.86
CA MET A 70 -1.01 -9.88 3.64
C MET A 70 0.18 -9.62 2.70
N GLU A 71 1.12 -10.56 2.61
CA GLU A 71 2.29 -10.50 1.73
C GLU A 71 1.92 -10.80 0.27
N ASN A 72 0.77 -11.42 0.03
CA ASN A 72 0.29 -11.85 -1.28
C ASN A 72 -0.74 -10.90 -1.90
N ILE A 73 -0.88 -9.69 -1.35
CA ILE A 73 -1.72 -8.63 -1.89
C ILE A 73 -0.86 -7.40 -2.23
N PRO A 74 -1.16 -6.69 -3.34
CA PRO A 74 -0.38 -5.53 -3.76
C PRO A 74 -0.43 -4.41 -2.71
N PRO A 75 0.60 -3.54 -2.61
CA PRO A 75 0.58 -2.39 -1.71
C PRO A 75 -0.63 -1.48 -1.95
N THR A 76 -0.93 -0.59 -1.01
CA THR A 76 -1.85 0.52 -1.30
C THR A 76 -1.19 1.47 -2.30
N GLN A 77 -2.01 2.22 -3.04
CA GLN A 77 -1.51 3.28 -3.94
C GLN A 77 -0.56 4.25 -3.20
N GLU A 78 -0.93 4.65 -1.97
CA GLU A 78 -0.09 5.53 -1.16
C GLU A 78 1.26 4.90 -0.82
N ALA A 79 1.29 3.62 -0.42
CA ALA A 79 2.53 2.93 -0.12
C ALA A 79 3.41 2.77 -1.37
N LEU A 80 2.80 2.52 -2.54
CA LEU A 80 3.49 2.49 -3.82
C LEU A 80 4.11 3.85 -4.15
N LEU A 81 3.33 4.94 -4.03
CA LEU A 81 3.81 6.30 -4.28
C LEU A 81 5.01 6.66 -3.39
N GLN A 82 4.88 6.44 -2.07
CA GLN A 82 5.98 6.72 -1.13
C GLN A 82 7.23 5.86 -1.44
N HIS A 83 7.05 4.62 -1.90
CA HIS A 83 8.16 3.77 -2.32
C HIS A 83 8.83 4.29 -3.61
N THR A 84 8.04 4.70 -4.59
CA THR A 84 8.54 5.31 -5.83
C THR A 84 9.35 6.57 -5.55
N LEU A 85 8.87 7.44 -4.67
CA LEU A 85 9.60 8.65 -4.25
C LEU A 85 10.98 8.32 -3.66
N ARG A 86 11.05 7.28 -2.81
CA ARG A 86 12.34 6.80 -2.26
C ARG A 86 13.26 6.24 -3.34
N ALA A 87 12.72 5.44 -4.26
CA ALA A 87 13.50 4.85 -5.35
C ALA A 87 14.07 5.92 -6.29
N VAL A 88 13.28 6.96 -6.60
CA VAL A 88 13.72 8.12 -7.40
C VAL A 88 14.84 8.87 -6.70
N TYR A 89 14.70 9.13 -5.40
CA TYR A 89 15.74 9.78 -4.61
C TYR A 89 17.05 8.98 -4.60
N GLN A 90 16.96 7.66 -4.36
CA GLN A 90 18.13 6.77 -4.39
C GLN A 90 18.80 6.74 -5.76
N ALA A 91 18.02 6.64 -6.83
CA ALA A 91 18.54 6.66 -8.19
C ALA A 91 19.19 8.01 -8.54
N GLY A 92 18.65 9.12 -8.05
CA GLY A 92 19.25 10.45 -8.20
C GLY A 92 20.63 10.54 -7.56
N ILE A 93 20.81 9.99 -6.36
CA ILE A 93 22.13 9.90 -5.69
C ILE A 93 23.08 9.02 -6.51
N TRP A 94 22.63 7.86 -6.97
CA TRP A 94 23.46 6.95 -7.77
C TRP A 94 23.85 7.53 -9.11
N ALA A 95 22.97 8.31 -9.75
CA ALA A 95 23.27 8.96 -11.02
C ALA A 95 24.40 9.99 -10.92
N THR A 96 24.66 10.51 -9.71
CA THR A 96 25.76 11.44 -9.46
C THR A 96 26.95 10.80 -8.78
N SER A 97 26.99 9.47 -8.61
CA SER A 97 27.96 8.76 -7.76
C SER A 97 29.43 9.07 -8.05
N ASP A 98 29.74 9.45 -9.29
CA ASP A 98 31.10 9.71 -9.75
C ASP A 98 31.65 11.09 -9.30
N HIS A 99 30.79 11.93 -8.72
CA HIS A 99 31.19 13.24 -8.22
C HIS A 99 31.75 13.11 -6.80
N CYS A 100 33.00 13.53 -6.56
CA CYS A 100 33.53 13.67 -5.20
C CYS A 100 32.72 14.72 -4.41
N GLU A 101 32.53 14.48 -3.11
CA GLU A 101 31.83 15.39 -2.19
C GLU A 101 30.42 15.82 -2.63
N GLN A 102 29.62 14.86 -3.14
CA GLN A 102 28.21 15.12 -3.45
C GLN A 102 27.47 15.72 -2.25
N LYS A 103 26.66 16.74 -2.55
CA LYS A 103 25.68 17.31 -1.62
C LYS A 103 24.31 16.79 -2.02
N PRO A 104 23.87 15.64 -1.48
CA PRO A 104 22.56 15.11 -1.83
C PRO A 104 21.46 16.11 -1.42
N PRO A 105 20.35 16.19 -2.18
CA PRO A 105 19.18 16.94 -1.76
C PRO A 105 18.63 16.38 -0.44
N THR A 106 17.80 17.14 0.27
CA THR A 106 17.14 16.61 1.48
C THR A 106 16.28 15.39 1.14
N SER A 107 16.26 14.39 2.03
CA SER A 107 15.37 13.23 1.89
C SER A 107 13.92 13.54 2.26
N GLU A 108 13.65 14.69 2.90
CA GLU A 108 12.30 15.11 3.26
C GLU A 108 11.41 15.27 2.02
N GLY A 109 10.22 14.69 2.07
CA GLY A 109 9.28 14.68 0.94
C GLY A 109 9.54 13.57 -0.09
N PHE A 110 10.67 12.86 -0.02
CA PHE A 110 10.94 11.68 -0.86
C PHE A 110 10.59 10.37 -0.16
N GLY A 111 9.43 10.33 0.52
CA GLY A 111 9.00 9.18 1.31
C GLY A 111 9.77 8.99 2.61
N TRP A 112 10.41 10.06 3.11
CA TRP A 112 10.99 10.18 4.44
C TRP A 112 10.50 11.45 5.14
N THR A 113 10.42 11.39 6.46
CA THR A 113 10.12 12.53 7.33
C THR A 113 11.13 12.58 8.47
N LEU A 114 11.47 13.78 8.92
CA LEU A 114 12.37 13.98 10.06
C LEU A 114 11.55 14.07 11.34
N GLU A 115 11.75 13.11 12.25
CA GLU A 115 11.10 13.16 13.56
C GLU A 115 11.81 14.20 14.45
N SER A 116 11.19 15.36 14.64
CA SER A 116 11.79 16.51 15.33
C SER A 116 12.31 16.19 16.75
N ALA A 117 11.66 15.28 17.46
CA ALA A 117 12.02 14.92 18.83
C ALA A 117 13.33 14.10 18.91
N THR A 118 13.51 13.15 17.98
CA THR A 118 14.64 12.22 17.99
C THR A 118 15.73 12.62 16.99
N LYS A 119 15.43 13.57 16.09
CA LYS A 119 16.24 13.96 14.93
C LYS A 119 16.59 12.75 14.05
N THR A 120 15.70 11.76 13.99
CA THR A 120 15.87 10.55 13.17
C THR A 120 14.98 10.61 11.93
N TRP A 121 15.52 10.14 10.81
CA TRP A 121 14.75 9.97 9.58
C TRP A 121 13.89 8.71 9.68
N ARG A 122 12.60 8.84 9.44
CA ARG A 122 11.66 7.72 9.39
C ARG A 122 11.05 7.59 8.00
N PRO A 123 10.94 6.36 7.48
CA PRO A 123 10.27 6.15 6.21
C PRO A 123 8.78 6.41 6.38
N VAL A 124 8.20 7.15 5.45
CA VAL A 124 6.75 7.33 5.36
C VAL A 124 6.21 6.13 4.57
N CYS A 125 5.61 5.17 5.26
CA CYS A 125 5.01 4.01 4.62
C CYS A 125 3.60 4.30 4.07
N SER A 126 2.84 5.18 4.76
CA SER A 126 1.48 5.58 4.39
C SER A 126 1.08 6.81 5.20
N ASN A 127 0.39 7.77 4.57
CA ASN A 127 -0.29 8.87 5.25
C ASN A 127 -1.73 8.52 5.66
N LEU A 128 -2.21 7.34 5.26
CA LEU A 128 -3.53 6.86 5.64
C LEU A 128 -3.56 6.47 7.13
N PRO A 129 -4.66 6.76 7.84
CA PRO A 129 -4.85 6.29 9.20
C PRO A 129 -4.78 4.76 9.26
N VAL A 130 -4.26 4.23 10.35
CA VAL A 130 -4.27 2.79 10.59
C VAL A 130 -5.70 2.26 10.50
N ALA A 131 -5.86 1.03 9.99
CA ALA A 131 -7.19 0.47 9.68
C ALA A 131 -8.17 0.53 10.86
N SER A 132 -7.68 0.38 12.10
CA SER A 132 -8.49 0.50 13.31
C SER A 132 -9.09 1.90 13.50
N GLN A 133 -8.34 2.95 13.18
CA GLN A 133 -8.81 4.34 13.24
C GLN A 133 -9.79 4.61 12.09
N ALA A 134 -9.44 4.19 10.87
CA ALA A 134 -10.27 4.37 9.68
C ALA A 134 -11.64 3.66 9.78
N CYS A 135 -11.65 2.44 10.32
CA CYS A 135 -12.85 1.60 10.42
C CYS A 135 -13.60 1.76 11.75
N SER A 136 -13.18 2.69 12.62
CA SER A 136 -13.80 2.86 13.95
C SER A 136 -15.31 3.14 13.89
N GLY A 137 -15.77 3.88 12.87
CA GLY A 137 -17.18 4.12 12.61
C GLY A 137 -17.95 2.87 12.16
N LEU A 138 -17.35 2.06 11.28
CA LEU A 138 -17.92 0.77 10.83
C LEU A 138 -18.02 -0.24 11.97
N ILE A 139 -16.99 -0.32 12.83
CA ILE A 139 -16.99 -1.20 14.00
C ILE A 139 -18.10 -0.79 14.96
N LYS A 140 -18.22 0.52 15.27
CA LYS A 140 -19.31 1.05 16.10
C LYS A 140 -20.69 0.76 15.48
N TRP A 141 -20.81 0.87 14.16
CA TRP A 141 -22.07 0.60 13.45
C TRP A 141 -22.43 -0.90 13.46
N LEU A 142 -21.47 -1.78 13.20
CA LEU A 142 -21.65 -3.24 13.25
C LEU A 142 -22.05 -3.69 14.65
N GLN A 143 -21.43 -3.14 15.70
CA GLN A 143 -21.80 -3.41 17.09
C GLN A 143 -23.24 -2.99 17.40
N LYS A 144 -23.66 -1.80 16.97
CA LYS A 144 -25.05 -1.33 17.13
C LYS A 144 -26.05 -2.19 16.36
N ARG A 145 -25.71 -2.59 15.13
CA ARG A 145 -26.56 -3.45 14.29
C ARG A 145 -26.68 -4.85 14.87
N HIS A 146 -25.59 -5.41 15.40
CA HIS A 146 -25.60 -6.70 16.11
C HIS A 146 -26.55 -6.61 17.32
N VAL A 147 -26.39 -5.61 18.20
CA VAL A 147 -27.29 -5.42 19.36
C VAL A 147 -28.76 -5.26 18.94
N HIS A 148 -29.03 -4.56 17.84
CA HIS A 148 -30.40 -4.40 17.33
C HIS A 148 -30.98 -5.72 16.80
N VAL A 149 -30.23 -6.48 16.00
CA VAL A 149 -30.65 -7.79 15.46
C VAL A 149 -30.91 -8.79 16.60
N TRP A 150 -30.02 -8.85 17.59
CA TRP A 150 -30.21 -9.68 18.78
C TRP A 150 -31.44 -9.27 19.58
N ARG A 151 -31.69 -7.96 19.76
CA ARG A 151 -32.93 -7.48 20.41
C ARG A 151 -34.20 -7.85 19.64
N THR A 152 -34.19 -7.76 18.31
CA THR A 152 -35.36 -8.13 17.50
C THR A 152 -35.61 -9.63 17.48
N MET A 153 -34.55 -10.45 17.47
CA MET A 153 -34.67 -11.91 17.58
C MET A 153 -35.20 -12.34 18.96
N LEU A 154 -34.68 -11.77 20.05
CA LEU A 154 -35.15 -12.02 21.42
C LEU A 154 -36.61 -11.57 21.66
N MET A 155 -37.12 -10.62 20.87
CA MET A 155 -38.51 -10.16 20.96
C MET A 155 -39.47 -10.95 20.07
N GLN A 156 -38.96 -11.68 19.06
CA GLN A 156 -39.77 -12.51 18.15
C GLN A 156 -39.85 -13.97 18.59
N GLU A 157 -38.82 -14.49 19.25
CA GLU A 157 -38.84 -15.83 19.83
C GLU A 157 -39.04 -15.70 21.34
N GLY A 158 -40.24 -16.04 21.82
CA GLY A 158 -40.50 -16.18 23.25
C GLY A 158 -39.56 -17.23 23.85
N ALA A 159 -38.50 -16.75 24.50
CA ALA A 159 -37.59 -17.46 25.39
C ALA A 159 -37.25 -18.92 25.00
N VAL A 160 -36.22 -19.09 24.16
CA VAL A 160 -35.32 -20.26 24.25
C VAL A 160 -33.89 -19.74 24.17
N GLU A 161 -33.14 -19.83 25.27
CA GLU A 161 -31.70 -19.55 25.27
C GLU A 161 -30.99 -20.57 24.36
N VAL A 162 -30.64 -20.16 23.15
CA VAL A 162 -29.67 -20.88 22.33
C VAL A 162 -28.31 -20.21 22.53
N HIS A 163 -27.51 -20.78 23.43
CA HIS A 163 -26.10 -20.43 23.58
C HIS A 163 -25.34 -20.89 22.31
N ILE A 164 -25.25 -20.00 21.31
CA ILE A 164 -24.30 -20.18 20.21
C ILE A 164 -22.99 -19.50 20.61
N THR A 165 -22.07 -20.29 21.16
CA THR A 165 -20.69 -19.88 21.38
C THR A 165 -20.02 -19.67 20.01
N LEU A 166 -19.89 -18.43 19.57
CA LEU A 166 -18.97 -18.06 18.50
C LEU A 166 -17.55 -18.22 19.04
N GLN A 167 -16.96 -19.41 18.87
CA GLN A 167 -15.52 -19.62 18.99
C GLN A 167 -14.83 -18.84 17.86
N LEU A 168 -14.49 -17.58 18.15
CA LEU A 168 -13.44 -16.89 17.41
C LEU A 168 -12.12 -17.58 17.76
N PRO A 169 -11.30 -18.01 16.78
CA PRO A 169 -9.98 -18.54 17.07
C PRO A 169 -9.12 -17.36 17.53
N ILE A 170 -9.01 -17.20 18.85
CA ILE A 170 -7.95 -16.40 19.44
C ILE A 170 -6.70 -17.26 19.30
N GLY A 171 -5.86 -16.92 18.33
CA GLY A 171 -4.52 -17.49 18.25
C GLY A 171 -3.79 -17.19 19.54
N GLU A 172 -3.44 -18.25 20.26
CA GLU A 172 -2.60 -18.18 21.46
C GLU A 172 -1.24 -17.59 21.09
N VAL A 173 -0.85 -16.59 21.89
CA VAL A 173 0.50 -16.07 21.95
C VAL A 173 1.32 -17.09 22.74
N ALA A 174 2.33 -17.68 22.10
CA ALA A 174 3.48 -18.30 22.75
C ALA A 174 4.73 -17.81 22.04
#